data_AF-A0A0F9KRD7-F1
#
_entry.id   AF-A0A0F9KRD7-F1
#
_cell.length_a   1.000
_cell.length_b   1.000
_cell.length_c   1.000
_cell.angle_alpha   90.00
_cell.angle_beta   90.00
_cell.angle_gamma   90.00
#
_symmetry.space_group_name_H-M   'P 1'
#
loop_
_entity.id
_entity.type
_entity.pdbx_description
1 polymer ?
#
loop_
_entity_poly.entity_id
_entity_poly.type
_entity_poly.pdbx_seq_one_letter_code
_entity_poly.pdbx_strand_id
1 'polypeptide(L)'
;MDWNHLKKLRESIKGPLDCLYDFSDTDLVKDLKKSKSLNFNTPAIEGLLELFQEAEVFVRENFPEDLEWSDKIIHTDLNDITKQWFYSEYAHCVYCSGFSVRTVWMKSDALREAYYDYDPVKVAANPDEVRRKAMRKTCIRNERKIDSIIKAAEIINELEWPEFLYKAKDNFDVFKTLPYIADKLKFHLARNVGFNVIKPDVHIERLAEHYGLDPFEMCDMLSEKTGLPRHTVDSIIWRAAQQKVLYNQDKGTG
;
A
#
# COMPACT_ATOMS: atom_id res chain seq x y z
N MET A 1 20.12 8.37 -1.96
CA MET A 1 18.67 8.35 -2.24
C MET A 1 18.35 9.70 -2.86
N ASP A 2 18.23 9.80 -4.19
CA ASP A 2 17.92 11.09 -4.82
C ASP A 2 16.39 11.29 -4.86
N TRP A 3 15.91 11.80 -3.73
CA TRP A 3 14.52 12.15 -3.47
C TRP A 3 13.97 13.22 -4.42
N ASN A 4 14.81 13.90 -5.22
CA ASN A 4 14.35 14.95 -6.12
C ASN A 4 13.44 14.46 -7.26
N HIS A 5 13.49 13.17 -7.62
CA HIS A 5 12.64 12.63 -8.69
C HIS A 5 11.21 12.28 -8.22
N LEU A 6 11.08 11.70 -7.02
CA LEU A 6 9.76 11.55 -6.35
C LEU A 6 9.20 12.92 -5.97
N LYS A 7 10.06 13.87 -5.57
CA LYS A 7 9.68 15.26 -5.39
C LYS A 7 9.11 15.87 -6.67
N LYS A 8 9.72 15.65 -7.84
CA LYS A 8 9.18 16.12 -9.14
C LYS A 8 7.82 15.52 -9.51
N LEU A 9 7.57 14.24 -9.19
CA LEU A 9 6.25 13.62 -9.36
C LEU A 9 5.22 14.09 -8.32
N ARG A 10 5.68 14.33 -7.09
CA ARG A 10 4.88 14.83 -5.95
C ARG A 10 4.54 16.32 -6.11
N GLU A 11 5.38 17.08 -6.83
CA GLU A 11 5.21 18.48 -7.22
C GLU A 11 4.39 18.68 -8.50
N SER A 12 4.29 17.67 -9.38
CA SER A 12 3.40 17.72 -10.55
C SER A 12 1.92 17.52 -10.21
N ILE A 13 1.63 17.11 -8.97
CA ILE A 13 0.28 17.06 -8.38
C ILE A 13 0.13 18.31 -7.51
N LYS A 14 -0.10 19.47 -8.14
CA LYS A 14 -0.47 20.72 -7.46
C LYS A 14 -1.89 21.12 -7.85
N GLY A 15 -2.83 20.87 -6.94
CA GLY A 15 -4.08 21.61 -6.79
C GLY A 15 -4.04 22.40 -5.47
N PRO A 16 -4.71 23.56 -5.37
CA PRO A 16 -4.64 24.40 -4.18
C PRO A 16 -5.58 23.82 -3.12
N LEU A 17 -5.16 23.76 -1.85
CA LEU A 17 -6.04 23.91 -0.68
C LEU A 17 -5.20 23.89 0.60
N ASP A 18 -4.65 25.06 0.91
CA ASP A 18 -4.58 25.51 2.30
C ASP A 18 -6.01 25.92 2.70
N CYS A 19 -6.75 25.07 3.41
CA CYS A 19 -7.67 25.49 4.49
C CYS A 19 -8.54 24.33 5.02
N LEU A 20 -8.46 24.14 6.35
CA LEU A 20 -9.51 23.64 7.27
C LEU A 20 -9.90 22.15 7.15
N TYR A 21 -9.85 21.39 8.25
CA TYR A 21 -11.04 21.01 9.02
C TYR A 21 -10.71 20.08 10.20
N ASP A 22 -11.52 20.27 11.26
CA ASP A 22 -11.62 19.54 12.52
C ASP A 22 -12.09 18.09 12.30
N PHE A 23 -11.42 17.12 12.92
CA PHE A 23 -11.63 15.68 12.76
C PHE A 23 -12.82 15.10 13.55
N SER A 24 -13.75 15.95 14.00
CA SER A 24 -14.85 15.55 14.88
C SER A 24 -16.16 15.21 14.18
N ASP A 25 -16.18 14.64 12.97
CA ASP A 25 -17.38 13.91 12.50
C ASP A 25 -17.12 13.08 11.25
N THR A 26 -16.86 11.77 11.39
CA THR A 26 -17.23 10.80 10.36
C THR A 26 -17.89 9.59 11.01
N ASP A 27 -19.16 9.44 10.66
CA ASP A 27 -20.16 8.56 11.28
C ASP A 27 -20.00 7.08 10.86
N LEU A 28 -18.77 6.55 10.90
CA LEU A 28 -18.43 5.15 10.56
C LEU A 28 -18.33 4.21 11.79
N VAL A 29 -18.58 4.73 12.98
CA VAL A 29 -18.45 3.98 14.25
C VAL A 29 -19.70 3.12 14.58
N LYS A 30 -20.78 3.21 13.80
CA LYS A 30 -22.06 2.56 14.14
C LYS A 30 -22.13 1.07 13.76
N ASP A 31 -21.35 0.60 12.79
CA ASP A 31 -21.45 -0.80 12.32
C ASP A 31 -20.44 -1.78 12.93
N LEU A 32 -19.46 -1.31 13.71
CA LEU A 32 -18.49 -2.17 14.41
C LEU A 32 -18.95 -2.64 15.81
N LYS A 33 -20.07 -2.11 16.33
CA LYS A 33 -20.56 -2.41 17.70
C LYS A 33 -21.23 -3.78 17.88
N LYS A 34 -21.16 -4.68 16.88
CA LYS A 34 -21.65 -6.07 17.01
C LYS A 34 -20.56 -7.12 17.24
N SER A 35 -19.28 -6.72 17.26
CA SER A 35 -18.20 -7.60 17.68
C SER A 35 -18.13 -7.65 19.21
N LYS A 36 -18.08 -8.86 19.78
CA LYS A 36 -17.89 -9.07 21.22
C LYS A 36 -16.69 -8.26 21.68
N SER A 37 -16.83 -7.51 22.78
CA SER A 37 -15.72 -6.84 23.44
C SER A 37 -14.64 -7.88 23.78
N LEU A 38 -13.58 -7.94 22.97
CA LEU A 38 -12.38 -8.70 23.27
C LEU A 38 -11.79 -8.09 24.55
N ASN A 39 -11.57 -8.93 25.55
CA ASN A 39 -11.06 -8.49 26.84
C ASN A 39 -9.53 -8.36 26.71
N PHE A 40 -9.08 -7.18 26.26
CA PHE A 40 -7.69 -6.92 25.83
C PHE A 40 -6.68 -6.71 26.98
N ASN A 41 -6.96 -7.16 28.20
CA ASN A 41 -6.08 -6.98 29.37
C ASN A 41 -5.16 -8.20 29.57
N THR A 42 -4.28 -8.47 28.61
CA THR A 42 -3.22 -9.47 28.76
C THR A 42 -1.83 -8.84 28.58
N PRO A 43 -0.80 -9.29 29.31
CA PRO A 43 0.58 -8.79 29.18
C PRO A 43 1.13 -8.84 27.74
N ALA A 44 0.63 -9.77 26.91
CA ALA A 44 1.00 -9.86 25.51
C ALA A 44 0.55 -8.63 24.69
N ILE A 45 -0.62 -8.06 25.00
CA ILE A 45 -1.16 -6.89 24.30
C ILE A 45 -0.41 -5.63 24.71
N GLU A 46 -0.07 -5.51 26.00
CA GLU A 46 0.77 -4.41 26.50
C GLU A 46 2.13 -4.43 25.81
N GLY A 47 2.78 -5.59 25.72
CA GLY A 47 4.05 -5.74 25.01
C GLY A 47 3.96 -5.44 23.51
N LEU A 48 2.85 -5.79 22.84
CA LEU A 48 2.63 -5.42 21.44
C LEU A 48 2.50 -3.89 21.27
N LEU A 49 1.77 -3.24 22.16
CA LEU A 49 1.56 -1.79 22.11
C LEU A 49 2.86 -1.03 22.37
N GLU A 50 3.66 -1.46 23.35
CA GLU A 50 4.99 -0.90 23.63
C GLU A 50 5.91 -1.05 22.41
N LEU A 51 5.98 -2.25 21.82
CA LEU A 51 6.77 -2.50 20.62
C LEU A 51 6.30 -1.63 19.44
N PHE A 52 4.99 -1.45 19.27
CA PHE A 52 4.44 -0.58 18.23
C PHE A 52 4.81 0.89 18.47
N GLN A 53 4.75 1.38 19.71
CA GLN A 53 5.11 2.75 20.05
C GLN A 53 6.60 3.02 19.79
N GLU A 54 7.48 2.06 20.12
CA GLU A 54 8.91 2.15 19.76
C GLU A 54 9.11 2.23 18.24
N ALA A 55 8.38 1.39 17.49
CA ALA A 55 8.40 1.42 16.03
C ALA A 55 7.87 2.74 15.47
N GLU A 56 6.79 3.28 16.02
CA GLU A 56 6.22 4.58 15.64
C GLU A 56 7.23 5.71 15.84
N VAL A 57 7.85 5.80 17.03
CA VAL A 57 8.88 6.82 17.32
C VAL A 57 10.02 6.72 16.31
N PHE A 58 10.55 5.51 16.11
CA PHE A 58 11.63 5.29 15.15
C PHE A 58 11.25 5.73 13.73
N VAL A 59 10.05 5.37 13.24
CA VAL A 59 9.59 5.72 11.90
C VAL A 59 9.36 7.23 11.77
N ARG A 60 8.77 7.89 12.78
CA ARG A 60 8.56 9.35 12.78
C ARG A 60 9.87 10.12 12.71
N GLU A 61 10.91 9.67 13.41
CA GLU A 61 12.20 10.35 13.45
C GLU A 61 13.05 10.11 12.19
N ASN A 62 12.98 8.90 11.62
CA ASN A 62 13.93 8.48 10.58
C ASN A 62 13.30 8.41 9.17
N PHE A 63 11.98 8.31 9.08
CA PHE A 63 11.23 8.18 7.82
C PHE A 63 9.91 8.98 7.86
N PRO A 64 9.90 10.26 8.28
CA PRO A 64 8.68 11.05 8.37
C PRO A 64 7.93 11.13 7.03
N GLU A 65 8.65 11.07 5.91
CA GLU A 65 8.09 11.13 4.56
C GLU A 65 7.15 9.97 4.22
N ASP A 66 7.35 8.80 4.82
CA ASP A 66 6.44 7.66 4.67
C ASP A 66 5.09 7.93 5.34
N LEU A 67 5.13 8.61 6.50
CA LEU A 67 3.93 8.98 7.25
C LEU A 67 3.21 10.15 6.59
N GLU A 68 3.95 11.14 6.07
CA GLU A 68 3.37 12.20 5.24
C GLU A 68 2.71 11.63 3.99
N TRP A 69 3.33 10.62 3.35
CA TRP A 69 2.73 9.97 2.20
C TRP A 69 1.48 9.19 2.59
N SER A 70 1.52 8.45 3.70
CA SER A 70 0.37 7.73 4.26
C SER A 70 -0.79 8.69 4.53
N ASP A 71 -0.53 9.80 5.22
CA ASP A 71 -1.52 10.81 5.51
C ASP A 71 -2.09 11.42 4.22
N LYS A 72 -1.23 11.83 3.28
CA LYS A 72 -1.67 12.39 2.00
C LYS A 72 -2.57 11.44 1.22
N ILE A 73 -2.18 10.17 1.10
CA ILE A 73 -2.91 9.24 0.23
C ILE A 73 -4.26 8.83 0.82
N ILE A 74 -4.35 8.68 2.15
CA ILE A 74 -5.62 8.38 2.84
C ILE A 74 -6.64 9.51 2.64
N HIS A 75 -6.18 10.76 2.61
CA HIS A 75 -7.03 11.94 2.43
C HIS A 75 -7.19 12.38 0.98
N THR A 76 -6.65 11.63 0.01
CA THR A 76 -6.82 11.93 -1.41
C THR A 76 -8.25 11.59 -1.85
N ASP A 77 -8.92 12.54 -2.51
CA ASP A 77 -10.23 12.29 -3.10
C ASP A 77 -10.08 11.27 -4.26
N LEU A 78 -10.99 10.30 -4.34
CA LEU A 78 -10.95 9.28 -5.40
C LEU A 78 -11.10 9.88 -6.80
N ASN A 79 -11.69 11.07 -6.93
CA ASN A 79 -11.76 11.82 -8.19
C ASN A 79 -10.38 12.33 -8.64
N ASP A 80 -9.44 12.53 -7.73
CA ASP A 80 -8.08 13.00 -8.04
C ASP A 80 -7.14 11.86 -8.46
N ILE A 81 -7.56 10.60 -8.21
CA ILE A 81 -6.81 9.43 -8.61
C ILE A 81 -7.02 9.20 -10.11
N THR A 82 -5.97 9.37 -10.92
CA THR A 82 -6.05 9.12 -12.36
C THR A 82 -5.87 7.64 -12.71
N LYS A 83 -6.43 7.20 -13.84
CA LYS A 83 -6.19 5.84 -14.38
C LYS A 83 -4.69 5.52 -14.56
N GLN A 84 -3.89 6.49 -15.03
CA GLN A 84 -2.45 6.33 -15.20
C GLN A 84 -1.73 6.11 -13.87
N TRP A 85 -2.05 6.92 -12.86
CA TRP A 85 -1.48 6.74 -11.53
C TRP A 85 -1.90 5.40 -10.91
N PHE A 86 -3.20 5.07 -10.97
CA PHE A 86 -3.72 3.79 -10.48
C PHE A 86 -3.04 2.60 -11.17
N TYR A 87 -2.87 2.67 -12.49
CA TYR A 87 -2.19 1.64 -13.26
C TYR A 87 -0.71 1.49 -12.86
N SER A 88 -0.04 2.59 -12.51
CA SER A 88 1.33 2.54 -11.97
C SER A 88 1.40 1.82 -10.61
N GLU A 89 0.43 2.06 -9.72
CA GLU A 89 0.34 1.39 -8.42
C GLU A 89 -0.02 -0.09 -8.56
N TYR A 90 -0.92 -0.42 -9.48
CA TYR A 90 -1.22 -1.81 -9.86
C TYR A 90 0.04 -2.52 -10.37
N ALA A 91 0.79 -1.92 -11.30
CA ALA A 91 2.03 -2.50 -11.82
C ALA A 91 3.07 -2.68 -10.71
N HIS A 92 3.19 -1.71 -9.80
CA HIS A 92 4.04 -1.82 -8.61
C HIS A 92 3.64 -3.02 -7.74
N CYS A 93 2.34 -3.19 -7.47
CA CYS A 93 1.82 -4.33 -6.71
C CYS A 93 2.18 -5.68 -7.37
N VAL A 94 1.97 -5.80 -8.68
CA VAL A 94 2.31 -7.01 -9.45
C VAL A 94 3.81 -7.29 -9.38
N TYR A 95 4.67 -6.29 -9.54
CA TYR A 95 6.11 -6.51 -9.42
C TYR A 95 6.53 -6.87 -8.00
N CYS A 96 6.06 -6.15 -6.98
CA CYS A 96 6.38 -6.43 -5.57
C CYS A 96 5.84 -7.78 -5.07
N SER A 97 4.97 -8.48 -5.81
CA SER A 97 4.55 -9.85 -5.49
C SER A 97 5.70 -10.87 -5.67
N GLY A 98 6.58 -11.00 -4.69
CA GLY A 98 7.76 -11.90 -4.74
C GLY A 98 9.06 -11.24 -5.19
N PHE A 99 9.10 -9.90 -5.26
CA PHE A 99 10.35 -9.14 -5.31
C PHE A 99 10.38 -8.15 -4.15
N SER A 100 11.56 -7.85 -3.61
CA SER A 100 11.69 -6.78 -2.62
C SER A 100 11.34 -5.43 -3.26
N VAL A 101 10.74 -4.51 -2.48
CA VAL A 101 10.48 -3.13 -2.94
C VAL A 101 11.75 -2.48 -3.46
N ARG A 102 12.90 -2.71 -2.82
CA ARG A 102 14.20 -2.22 -3.29
C ARG A 102 14.55 -2.73 -4.69
N THR A 103 14.31 -4.01 -4.97
CA THR A 103 14.55 -4.60 -6.30
C THR A 103 13.71 -3.92 -7.38
N VAL A 104 12.42 -3.71 -7.10
CA VAL A 104 11.51 -3.05 -8.04
C VAL A 104 11.90 -1.57 -8.23
N TRP A 105 12.25 -0.88 -7.13
CA TRP A 105 12.68 0.51 -7.16
C TRP A 105 13.95 0.73 -8.00
N MET A 106 14.96 -0.14 -7.86
CA MET A 106 16.17 -0.05 -8.70
C MET A 106 15.89 -0.21 -10.21
N LYS A 107 14.68 -0.63 -10.58
CA LYS A 107 14.22 -0.79 -11.96
C LYS A 107 13.18 0.25 -12.36
N SER A 108 12.88 1.26 -11.52
CA SER A 108 11.81 2.23 -11.75
C SER A 108 11.89 2.88 -13.12
N ASP A 109 13.07 3.37 -13.52
CA ASP A 109 13.23 4.13 -14.77
C ASP A 109 13.05 3.21 -15.98
N ALA A 110 13.60 2.00 -15.91
CA ALA A 110 13.43 0.99 -16.95
C ALA A 110 11.97 0.51 -17.07
N LEU A 111 11.26 0.41 -15.95
CA LEU A 111 9.84 0.06 -15.90
C LEU A 111 9.00 1.18 -16.51
N ARG A 112 9.21 2.43 -16.08
CA ARG A 112 8.53 3.60 -16.64
C ARG A 112 8.72 3.69 -18.15
N GLU A 113 9.95 3.57 -18.62
CA GLU A 113 10.23 3.59 -20.05
C GLU A 113 9.54 2.43 -20.80
N ALA A 114 9.55 1.22 -20.21
CA ALA A 114 8.91 0.05 -20.81
C ALA A 114 7.39 0.21 -20.93
N TYR A 115 6.76 0.87 -19.96
CA TYR A 115 5.30 1.03 -19.87
C TYR A 115 4.82 2.44 -20.24
N TYR A 116 5.60 3.22 -21.00
CA TYR A 116 5.26 4.59 -21.43
C TYR A 116 4.82 5.50 -20.27
N ASP A 117 5.61 5.53 -19.19
CA ASP A 117 5.27 6.22 -17.94
C ASP A 117 3.92 5.78 -17.35
N TYR A 118 3.58 4.52 -17.56
CA TYR A 118 2.30 3.90 -17.16
C TYR A 118 1.08 4.56 -17.80
N ASP A 119 1.18 4.99 -19.05
CA ASP A 119 0.03 5.39 -19.85
C ASP A 119 -0.73 4.15 -20.36
N PRO A 120 -1.92 3.81 -19.81
CA PRO A 120 -2.60 2.57 -20.15
C PRO A 120 -3.10 2.56 -21.60
N VAL A 121 -3.37 3.72 -22.20
CA VAL A 121 -3.78 3.82 -23.62
C VAL A 121 -2.60 3.42 -24.52
N LYS A 122 -1.41 3.97 -24.27
CA LYS A 122 -0.21 3.63 -25.06
C LYS A 122 0.24 2.20 -24.84
N VAL A 123 0.13 1.66 -23.63
CA VAL A 123 0.48 0.26 -23.35
C VAL A 123 -0.46 -0.68 -24.10
N ALA A 124 -1.77 -0.47 -24.01
CA ALA A 124 -2.76 -1.30 -24.71
C ALA A 124 -2.61 -1.24 -26.24
N ALA A 125 -2.21 -0.09 -26.78
CA ALA A 125 -1.98 0.08 -28.21
C ALA A 125 -0.68 -0.58 -28.73
N ASN A 126 0.29 -0.88 -27.86
CA ASN A 126 1.62 -1.37 -28.25
C ASN A 126 2.10 -2.59 -27.43
N PRO A 127 1.30 -3.66 -27.27
CA PRO A 127 1.57 -4.74 -26.33
C PRO A 127 2.89 -5.48 -26.61
N ASP A 128 3.21 -5.76 -27.87
CA ASP A 128 4.45 -6.46 -28.25
C ASP A 128 5.71 -5.62 -27.96
N GLU A 129 5.64 -4.31 -28.21
CA GLU A 129 6.75 -3.41 -27.92
C GLU A 129 6.99 -3.31 -26.40
N VAL A 130 5.91 -3.17 -25.63
CA VAL A 130 5.95 -3.14 -24.16
C VAL A 130 6.54 -4.43 -23.62
N ARG A 131 6.05 -5.59 -24.07
CA ARG A 131 6.58 -6.90 -23.64
C ARG A 131 8.09 -6.99 -23.92
N ARG A 132 8.52 -6.61 -25.12
CA ARG A 132 9.94 -6.62 -25.50
C ARG A 132 10.77 -5.66 -24.64
N LYS A 133 10.30 -4.44 -24.40
CA LYS A 133 10.98 -3.46 -23.54
C LYS A 133 11.05 -3.95 -22.10
N ALA A 134 9.94 -4.43 -21.54
CA ALA A 134 9.88 -4.94 -20.17
C ALA A 134 10.86 -6.10 -19.97
N MET A 135 10.89 -7.09 -20.88
CA MET A 135 11.81 -8.23 -20.81
C MET A 135 13.29 -7.82 -20.90
N ARG A 136 13.62 -6.84 -21.74
CA ARG A 136 15.01 -6.44 -22.01
C ARG A 136 15.53 -5.40 -21.02
N LYS A 137 14.75 -4.37 -20.70
CA LYS A 137 15.21 -3.20 -19.94
C LYS A 137 15.12 -3.41 -18.44
N THR A 138 14.06 -4.06 -17.96
CA THR A 138 13.83 -4.21 -16.51
C THR A 138 14.71 -5.31 -15.90
N CYS A 139 15.19 -6.24 -16.73
CA CYS A 139 15.78 -7.53 -16.33
C CYS A 139 14.85 -8.41 -15.47
N ILE A 140 13.60 -8.03 -15.24
CA ILE A 140 12.59 -8.86 -14.57
C ILE A 140 11.89 -9.68 -15.66
N ARG A 141 12.45 -10.85 -15.95
CA ARG A 141 11.99 -11.74 -17.04
C ARG A 141 10.81 -12.62 -16.66
N ASN A 142 9.85 -12.08 -15.91
CA ASN A 142 8.66 -12.80 -15.51
C ASN A 142 7.53 -12.48 -16.49
N GLU A 143 7.38 -13.34 -17.51
CA GLU A 143 6.39 -13.16 -18.58
C GLU A 143 4.97 -13.07 -18.02
N ARG A 144 4.61 -13.91 -17.04
CA ARG A 144 3.28 -13.88 -16.41
C ARG A 144 2.95 -12.51 -15.82
N LYS A 145 3.90 -11.86 -15.14
CA LYS A 145 3.72 -10.51 -14.57
C LYS A 145 3.60 -9.46 -15.67
N ILE A 146 4.49 -9.51 -16.66
CA ILE A 146 4.51 -8.56 -17.78
C ILE A 146 3.19 -8.62 -18.56
N ASP A 147 2.75 -9.83 -18.90
CA ASP A 147 1.52 -10.05 -19.64
C ASP A 147 0.27 -9.61 -18.86
N SER A 148 0.28 -9.83 -17.54
CA SER A 148 -0.79 -9.33 -16.67
C SER A 148 -0.83 -7.81 -16.61
N ILE A 149 0.33 -7.14 -16.68
CA ILE A 149 0.40 -5.68 -16.71
C ILE A 149 -0.12 -5.14 -18.03
N ILE A 150 0.33 -5.70 -19.15
CA ILE A 150 -0.18 -5.35 -20.49
C ILE A 150 -1.70 -5.55 -20.56
N LYS A 151 -2.21 -6.70 -20.10
CA LYS A 151 -3.65 -7.00 -20.13
C LYS A 151 -4.47 -6.06 -19.24
N ALA A 152 -3.92 -5.64 -18.10
CA ALA A 152 -4.61 -4.71 -17.22
C ALA A 152 -4.76 -3.31 -17.86
N ALA A 153 -3.83 -2.89 -18.71
CA ALA A 153 -3.95 -1.62 -19.43
C ALA A 153 -5.23 -1.57 -20.28
N GLU A 154 -5.53 -2.65 -21.00
CA GLU A 154 -6.78 -2.78 -21.77
C GLU A 154 -8.00 -2.67 -20.86
N ILE A 155 -8.03 -3.43 -19.76
CA ILE A 155 -9.17 -3.43 -18.83
C ILE A 155 -9.37 -2.03 -18.23
N ILE A 156 -8.30 -1.39 -17.76
CA ILE A 156 -8.35 -0.08 -17.10
C ILE A 156 -8.84 1.01 -18.07
N ASN A 157 -8.48 0.95 -19.35
CA ASN A 157 -9.00 1.89 -20.35
C ASN A 157 -10.53 1.83 -20.45
N GLU A 158 -11.12 0.64 -20.34
CA GLU A 158 -12.57 0.40 -20.43
C GLU A 158 -13.32 0.58 -19.10
N LEU A 159 -12.64 0.77 -17.98
CA LEU A 159 -13.30 1.00 -16.70
C LEU A 159 -14.00 2.36 -16.66
N GLU A 160 -15.23 2.38 -16.14
CA GLU A 160 -15.90 3.63 -15.73
C GLU A 160 -15.15 4.24 -14.54
N TRP A 161 -14.73 5.50 -14.68
CA TRP A 161 -13.81 6.15 -13.75
C TRP A 161 -14.36 7.49 -13.25
N PRO A 162 -14.32 7.78 -11.93
CA PRO A 162 -13.73 6.99 -10.83
C PRO A 162 -14.68 5.96 -10.20
N GLU A 163 -15.82 5.66 -10.83
CA GLU A 163 -16.84 4.70 -10.32
C GLU A 163 -16.27 3.34 -9.90
N PHE A 164 -15.27 2.83 -10.63
CA PHE A 164 -14.55 1.62 -10.23
C PHE A 164 -13.93 1.71 -8.83
N LEU A 165 -13.37 2.87 -8.45
CA LEU A 165 -12.77 3.07 -7.13
C LEU A 165 -13.82 3.17 -6.04
N TYR A 166 -14.97 3.80 -6.30
CA TYR A 166 -16.09 3.81 -5.35
C TYR A 166 -16.57 2.39 -5.05
N LYS A 167 -16.77 1.58 -6.09
CA LYS A 167 -17.11 0.15 -5.92
C LYS A 167 -16.03 -0.62 -5.15
N ALA A 168 -14.76 -0.33 -5.42
CA ALA A 168 -13.66 -0.97 -4.72
C ALA A 168 -13.58 -0.57 -3.23
N LYS A 169 -13.95 0.67 -2.89
CA LYS A 169 -14.01 1.15 -1.50
C LYS A 169 -14.99 0.33 -0.66
N ASP A 170 -16.12 -0.07 -1.24
CA ASP A 170 -17.13 -0.90 -0.56
C ASP A 170 -16.79 -2.39 -0.62
N ASN A 171 -16.05 -2.83 -1.65
CA ASN A 171 -15.65 -4.22 -1.82
C ASN A 171 -14.32 -4.37 -2.57
N PHE A 172 -13.24 -4.68 -1.85
CA PHE A 172 -11.91 -4.87 -2.47
C PHE A 172 -11.82 -6.06 -3.42
N ASP A 173 -12.79 -6.99 -3.45
CA ASP A 173 -12.81 -8.05 -4.46
C ASP A 173 -13.00 -7.51 -5.88
N VAL A 174 -13.50 -6.27 -6.03
CA VAL A 174 -13.53 -5.56 -7.32
C VAL A 174 -12.13 -5.51 -7.95
N PHE A 175 -11.05 -5.36 -7.15
CA PHE A 175 -9.70 -5.37 -7.68
C PHE A 175 -9.26 -6.70 -8.28
N LYS A 176 -9.89 -7.83 -7.92
CA LYS A 176 -9.60 -9.16 -8.48
C LYS A 176 -10.09 -9.31 -9.92
N THR A 177 -10.86 -8.35 -10.44
CA THR A 177 -11.17 -8.25 -11.87
C THR A 177 -9.93 -7.90 -12.71
N LEU A 178 -8.90 -7.31 -12.08
CA LEU A 178 -7.62 -7.05 -12.71
C LEU A 178 -6.76 -8.31 -12.72
N PRO A 179 -6.03 -8.59 -13.82
CA PRO A 179 -5.14 -9.74 -13.93
C PRO A 179 -4.15 -9.82 -12.75
N TYR A 180 -3.79 -11.03 -12.33
CA TYR A 180 -2.79 -11.27 -11.27
C TYR A 180 -3.20 -10.88 -9.84
N ILE A 181 -4.24 -10.06 -9.65
CA ILE A 181 -4.70 -9.67 -8.32
C ILE A 181 -5.49 -10.81 -7.66
N ALA A 182 -4.92 -11.36 -6.58
CA ALA A 182 -5.53 -12.39 -5.75
C ALA A 182 -5.83 -11.86 -4.34
N ASP A 183 -6.26 -12.74 -3.42
CA ASP A 183 -6.83 -12.36 -2.12
C ASP A 183 -5.90 -11.51 -1.24
N LYS A 184 -4.59 -11.77 -1.22
CA LYS A 184 -3.64 -10.91 -0.49
C LYS A 184 -3.29 -9.64 -1.27
N LEU A 185 -3.18 -9.73 -2.59
CA LEU A 185 -2.67 -8.64 -3.41
C LEU A 185 -3.71 -7.52 -3.59
N LYS A 186 -5.01 -7.83 -3.50
CA LYS A 186 -6.08 -6.82 -3.51
C LYS A 186 -5.91 -5.79 -2.38
N PHE A 187 -5.48 -6.24 -1.20
CA PHE A 187 -5.23 -5.38 -0.05
C PHE A 187 -3.99 -4.50 -0.24
N HIS A 188 -2.96 -5.00 -0.92
CA HIS A 188 -1.81 -4.18 -1.29
C HIS A 188 -2.21 -3.02 -2.20
N LEU A 189 -3.03 -3.32 -3.22
CA LEU A 189 -3.50 -2.30 -4.15
C LEU A 189 -4.45 -1.33 -3.44
N ALA A 190 -5.38 -1.84 -2.64
CA ALA A 190 -6.31 -1.03 -1.84
C ALA A 190 -5.56 -0.03 -0.94
N ARG A 191 -4.58 -0.53 -0.19
CA ARG A 191 -3.71 0.28 0.67
C ARG A 191 -3.01 1.35 -0.15
N ASN A 192 -2.31 0.97 -1.24
CA ASN A 192 -1.58 1.94 -2.07
C ASN A 192 -2.47 3.03 -2.69
N VAL A 193 -3.75 2.73 -2.96
CA VAL A 193 -4.74 3.67 -3.50
C VAL A 193 -5.34 4.59 -2.42
N GLY A 194 -4.97 4.41 -1.15
CA GLY A 194 -5.37 5.29 -0.04
C GLY A 194 -6.52 4.75 0.80
N PHE A 195 -6.97 3.51 0.58
CA PHE A 195 -7.97 2.93 1.46
C PHE A 195 -7.38 2.61 2.83
N ASN A 196 -8.16 2.89 3.88
CA ASN A 196 -7.78 2.66 5.26
C ASN A 196 -7.84 1.16 5.64
N VAL A 197 -6.94 0.38 5.05
CA VAL A 197 -6.82 -1.07 5.21
C VAL A 197 -5.35 -1.45 5.33
N ILE A 198 -5.08 -2.58 5.96
CA ILE A 198 -3.74 -3.18 5.97
C ILE A 198 -3.50 -4.02 4.73
N LYS A 199 -2.22 -4.18 4.37
CA LYS A 199 -1.73 -5.23 3.47
C LYS A 199 -1.18 -6.36 4.36
N PRO A 200 -1.85 -7.52 4.47
CA PRO A 200 -1.40 -8.63 5.31
C PRO A 200 -0.20 -9.34 4.65
N ASP A 201 0.97 -8.71 4.74
CA ASP A 201 2.21 -9.22 4.22
C ASP A 201 3.01 -10.00 5.26
N VAL A 202 4.15 -10.56 4.86
CA VAL A 202 4.96 -11.41 5.73
C VAL A 202 5.39 -10.74 7.04
N HIS A 203 5.50 -9.41 7.09
CA HIS A 203 5.89 -8.71 8.31
C HIS A 203 4.73 -8.60 9.28
N ILE A 204 3.57 -8.18 8.80
CA ILE A 204 2.36 -8.12 9.62
C ILE A 204 1.93 -9.53 10.05
N GLU A 205 1.96 -10.51 9.14
CA GLU A 205 1.60 -11.91 9.45
C GLU A 205 2.50 -12.50 10.54
N ARG A 206 3.81 -12.28 10.46
CA ARG A 206 4.75 -12.77 11.49
C ARG A 206 4.56 -12.08 12.83
N LEU A 207 4.30 -10.76 12.82
CA LEU A 207 4.05 -10.03 14.06
C LEU A 207 2.77 -10.53 14.72
N ALA A 208 1.69 -10.69 13.95
CA ALA A 208 0.43 -11.22 14.45
C ALA A 208 0.58 -12.65 14.98
N GLU A 209 1.29 -13.52 14.27
CA GLU A 209 1.60 -14.89 14.70
C GLU A 209 2.39 -14.91 16.02
N HIS A 210 3.39 -14.03 16.18
CA HIS A 210 4.18 -13.92 17.42
C HIS A 210 3.31 -13.61 18.65
N TYR A 211 2.27 -12.79 18.48
CA TYR A 211 1.32 -12.45 19.55
C TYR A 211 0.07 -13.35 19.58
N GLY A 212 -0.02 -14.35 18.70
CA GLY A 212 -1.16 -15.27 18.62
C GLY A 212 -2.46 -14.62 18.14
N LEU A 213 -2.37 -13.60 17.27
CA LEU A 213 -3.48 -12.81 16.77
C LEU A 213 -3.70 -13.00 15.27
N ASP A 214 -4.90 -12.66 14.78
CA ASP A 214 -5.12 -12.43 13.36
C ASP A 214 -4.51 -11.07 12.93
N PRO A 215 -3.90 -10.95 11.75
CA PRO A 215 -3.32 -9.70 11.24
C PRO A 215 -4.27 -8.50 11.23
N PHE A 216 -5.53 -8.71 10.82
CA PHE A 216 -6.51 -7.63 10.78
C PHE A 216 -6.95 -7.24 12.18
N GLU A 217 -7.25 -8.22 13.04
CA GLU A 217 -7.61 -7.96 14.44
C GLU A 217 -6.50 -7.23 15.21
N MET A 218 -5.24 -7.63 14.99
CA MET A 218 -4.07 -6.98 15.59
C MET A 218 -3.97 -5.51 15.17
N CYS A 219 -4.08 -5.22 13.87
CA CYS A 219 -3.96 -3.86 13.36
C CYS A 219 -5.19 -3.00 13.68
N ASP A 220 -6.38 -3.59 13.79
CA ASP A 220 -7.59 -2.91 14.26
C ASP A 220 -7.44 -2.48 15.72
N MET A 221 -6.95 -3.36 16.57
CA MET A 221 -6.66 -3.05 17.97
C MET A 221 -5.59 -1.95 18.09
N LEU A 222 -4.49 -2.04 17.34
CA LEU A 222 -3.46 -1.00 17.32
C LEU A 222 -4.02 0.35 16.85
N SER A 223 -4.86 0.33 15.81
CA SER A 223 -5.55 1.52 15.30
C SER A 223 -6.45 2.14 16.38
N GLU A 224 -7.25 1.34 17.09
CA GLU A 224 -8.11 1.80 18.18
C GLU A 224 -7.31 2.39 19.36
N LYS A 225 -6.24 1.72 19.78
CA LYS A 225 -5.42 2.13 20.93
C LYS A 225 -4.59 3.39 20.67
N THR A 226 -4.20 3.63 19.42
CA THR A 226 -3.32 4.75 19.05
C THR A 226 -4.06 5.91 18.40
N GLY A 227 -5.29 5.68 17.93
CA GLY A 227 -6.04 6.63 17.11
C GLY A 227 -5.51 6.77 15.68
N LEU A 228 -4.50 5.99 15.29
CA LEU A 228 -3.94 6.02 13.94
C LEU A 228 -4.80 5.22 12.97
N PRO A 229 -4.95 5.63 11.70
CA PRO A 229 -5.58 4.81 10.67
C PRO A 229 -4.83 3.47 10.48
N ARG A 230 -5.55 2.39 10.15
CA ARG A 230 -4.98 1.08 9.78
C ARG A 230 -3.89 1.18 8.73
N HIS A 231 -4.08 2.03 7.72
CA HIS A 231 -3.08 2.27 6.68
C HIS A 231 -1.78 2.87 7.25
N THR A 232 -1.89 3.76 8.25
CA THR A 232 -0.72 4.33 8.94
C THR A 232 -0.06 3.28 9.85
N VAL A 233 -0.85 2.49 10.59
CA VAL A 233 -0.36 1.35 11.40
C VAL A 233 0.45 0.37 10.54
N ASP A 234 -0.10 -0.03 9.39
CA ASP A 234 0.58 -0.86 8.38
C ASP A 234 1.91 -0.25 7.94
N SER A 235 1.92 1.04 7.62
CA SER A 235 3.11 1.77 7.16
C SER A 235 4.22 1.75 8.21
N ILE A 236 3.87 1.96 9.48
CA ILE A 236 4.81 1.94 10.61
C ILE A 236 5.39 0.54 10.79
N ILE A 237 4.55 -0.50 10.89
CA ILE A 237 4.99 -1.88 11.07
C ILE A 237 5.90 -2.29 9.91
N TRP A 238 5.49 -2.03 8.67
CA TRP A 238 6.25 -2.40 7.48
C TRP A 238 7.64 -1.75 7.46
N ARG A 239 7.72 -0.43 7.73
CA ARG A 239 8.99 0.30 7.71
C ARG A 239 9.91 -0.18 8.84
N ALA A 240 9.39 -0.32 10.06
CA ALA A 240 10.15 -0.81 11.20
C ALA A 240 10.67 -2.24 10.97
N ALA A 241 9.85 -3.12 10.40
CA ALA A 241 10.25 -4.49 10.03
C ALA A 241 11.36 -4.50 8.98
N GLN A 242 11.27 -3.64 7.95
CA GLN A 242 12.29 -3.51 6.92
C GLN A 242 13.64 -3.06 7.49
N GLN A 243 13.63 -2.20 8.51
CA GLN A 243 14.83 -1.75 9.24
C GLN A 243 15.25 -2.72 10.36
N LYS A 244 14.55 -3.85 10.52
CA LYS A 244 14.77 -4.87 11.56
C LYS A 244 14.56 -4.37 13.00
N VAL A 245 13.87 -3.25 13.19
CA VAL A 245 13.56 -2.72 14.53
C VAL A 245 12.69 -3.70 15.31
N LEU A 246 11.66 -4.27 14.66
CA LEU A 246 10.73 -5.22 15.28
C LEU A 246 11.35 -6.57 15.69
N TYR A 247 12.52 -6.92 15.15
CA TYR A 247 13.11 -8.26 15.30
C TYR A 247 14.42 -8.27 16.09
N ASN A 248 14.83 -7.13 16.67
CA ASN A 248 16.10 -7.02 17.39
C ASN A 248 16.02 -7.49 18.86
N GLN A 249 14.83 -7.84 19.36
CA GLN A 249 14.64 -8.29 20.75
C GLN A 249 15.24 -9.68 21.03
N ASP A 250 15.52 -10.50 20.01
CA ASP A 250 16.12 -11.84 20.16
C ASP A 250 17.65 -11.87 20.35
N LYS A 251 18.32 -10.71 20.45
CA LYS A 251 19.79 -10.64 20.62
C LYS A 251 20.27 -10.51 22.07
N GLY A 252 19.38 -10.70 23.05
CA GLY A 252 19.65 -10.44 24.46
C GLY A 252 19.77 -11.65 25.39
N THR A 253 19.71 -12.90 24.90
CA THR A 253 19.89 -14.10 25.74
C THR A 253 20.79 -15.11 25.04
N GLY A 254 22.09 -14.93 25.20
CA GLY A 254 23.14 -15.89 24.85
C GLY A 254 24.27 -15.81 25.86
#